data_AF-A0A9D7I0Z0-F1
#
_entry.id   AF-A0A9D7I0Z0-F1
#
_cell.length_a   1.000
_cell.length_b   1.000
_cell.length_c   1.000
_cell.angle_alpha   90.00
_cell.angle_beta   90.00
_cell.angle_gamma   90.00
#
_symmetry.space_group_name_H-M   'P 1'
#
loop_
_entity.id
_entity.type
_entity.pdbx_description
1 polymer ?
#
loop_
_entity_poly.entity_id
_entity_poly.type
_entity_poly.pdbx_seq_one_letter_code
_entity_poly.pdbx_strand_id
1 'polypeptide(L)'
;MGQTFYEGIAKALKTVGFMYLVDQYNNVPYSKAFDLTNNILPAYDKGDAIYADLLVQLDNALVLIKNANVSANTNIANADIIFKGDQTKWRQLINTQRLKLLIRQSQVPGFSATAQIAKITNDGSGFIGAGQSANIQPGYLADNGKQNPFWNSFEKLYTGDAADQFNRANNYVLNLYRNNGDIRYQYFFDAAATPLSGNTYYGYNYGEVLPNSDPYKQANSSGVGGPGLAKSASQAQWLFTSVESLFLQAEAIQRGWLPGTAQTAYENAVRESFSWLGVTNAVSTANAYLTNPFVVVDWSQATTSQAKINLIATQKYLALCGVNNFEAWVDYRRLGVPTTLPLSMAPNRAGRVIPIRLQYPQAEFTYNNANVNLEGTINPQSSAIFWDK
;
A
#
# COMPACT_ATOMS: atom_id res chain seq x y z
N MET A 1 -26.10 -13.79 17.47
CA MET A 1 -26.35 -12.33 17.66
C MET A 1 -26.61 -11.73 16.29
N GLY A 2 -27.67 -10.94 16.10
CA GLY A 2 -28.11 -10.43 14.78
C GLY A 2 -27.26 -9.31 14.17
N GLN A 3 -26.01 -9.15 14.59
CA GLN A 3 -25.11 -8.07 14.18
C GLN A 3 -24.18 -8.49 13.03
N THR A 4 -24.77 -9.09 11.99
CA THR A 4 -24.03 -9.72 10.89
C THR A 4 -23.19 -8.73 10.08
N PHE A 5 -23.57 -7.45 10.06
CA PHE A 5 -22.81 -6.43 9.35
C PHE A 5 -21.48 -6.13 10.08
N TYR A 6 -21.50 -5.99 11.41
CA TYR A 6 -20.27 -5.85 12.20
C TYR A 6 -19.36 -7.08 12.08
N GLU A 7 -19.94 -8.28 12.08
CA GLU A 7 -19.17 -9.51 11.86
C GLU A 7 -18.48 -9.52 10.49
N GLY A 8 -19.21 -9.13 9.44
CA GLY A 8 -18.65 -9.01 8.09
C GLY A 8 -17.51 -7.99 8.01
N ILE A 9 -17.68 -6.82 8.63
CA ILE A 9 -16.62 -5.80 8.72
C ILE A 9 -15.39 -6.34 9.44
N ALA A 10 -15.57 -6.98 10.60
CA ALA A 10 -14.46 -7.52 11.39
C ALA A 10 -13.66 -8.58 10.60
N LYS A 11 -14.36 -9.46 9.86
CA LYS A 11 -13.72 -10.42 8.96
C LYS A 11 -12.93 -9.73 7.86
N ALA A 12 -13.52 -8.75 7.17
CA ALA A 12 -12.85 -8.01 6.10
C ALA A 12 -11.58 -7.31 6.61
N LEU A 13 -11.63 -6.62 7.75
CA LEU A 13 -10.47 -5.94 8.34
C LEU A 13 -9.39 -6.91 8.83
N LYS A 14 -9.79 -8.05 9.43
CA LYS A 14 -8.85 -9.10 9.86
C LYS A 14 -8.05 -9.65 8.68
N THR A 15 -8.66 -9.77 7.50
CA THR A 15 -7.94 -10.25 6.32
C THR A 15 -6.81 -9.32 5.89
N VAL A 16 -6.98 -8.00 6.00
CA VAL A 16 -5.91 -7.02 5.74
C VAL A 16 -4.71 -7.28 6.63
N GLY A 17 -4.94 -7.44 7.94
CA GLY A 17 -3.88 -7.66 8.92
C GLY A 17 -3.05 -8.90 8.61
N PHE A 18 -3.70 -10.05 8.40
CA PHE A 18 -2.99 -11.30 8.10
C PHE A 18 -2.34 -11.32 6.73
N MET A 19 -2.96 -10.68 5.74
CA MET A 19 -2.34 -10.49 4.43
C MET A 19 -1.00 -9.73 4.56
N TYR A 20 -0.94 -8.68 5.39
CA TYR A 20 0.32 -7.95 5.63
C TYR A 20 1.31 -8.77 6.47
N LEU A 21 0.85 -9.57 7.44
CA LEU A 21 1.72 -10.43 8.25
C LEU A 21 2.40 -11.50 7.39
N VAL A 22 1.64 -12.20 6.54
CA VAL A 22 2.19 -13.19 5.61
C VAL A 22 3.17 -12.53 4.65
N ASP A 23 2.86 -11.34 4.16
CA ASP A 23 3.75 -10.66 3.20
C ASP A 23 5.04 -10.12 3.83
N GLN A 24 5.11 -10.04 5.15
CA GLN A 24 6.33 -9.68 5.87
C GLN A 24 7.10 -10.92 6.31
N TYR A 25 6.40 -11.95 6.77
CA TYR A 25 6.99 -13.05 7.54
C TYR A 25 6.71 -14.45 6.99
N ASN A 26 5.97 -14.56 5.89
CA ASN A 26 5.50 -15.82 5.30
C ASN A 26 4.56 -16.60 6.24
N ASN A 27 5.10 -17.51 7.04
CA ASN A 27 4.30 -18.30 7.97
C ASN A 27 4.14 -17.50 9.26
N VAL A 28 2.93 -17.48 9.81
CA VAL A 28 2.61 -16.74 11.05
C VAL A 28 1.54 -17.48 11.85
N PRO A 29 1.44 -17.26 13.17
CA PRO A 29 0.28 -17.72 13.93
C PRO A 29 -1.02 -17.18 13.35
N TYR A 30 -1.96 -18.06 12.96
CA TYR A 30 -3.21 -17.65 12.30
C TYR A 30 -4.45 -18.35 12.85
N SER A 31 -4.66 -19.63 12.55
CA SER A 31 -5.90 -20.37 12.86
C SER A 31 -6.17 -20.47 14.37
N LYS A 32 -5.11 -20.43 15.19
CA LYS A 32 -5.18 -20.49 16.65
C LYS A 32 -4.77 -19.19 17.35
N ALA A 33 -4.45 -18.12 16.59
CA ALA A 33 -3.88 -16.89 17.13
C ALA A 33 -4.78 -16.15 18.13
N PHE A 34 -6.10 -16.38 18.08
CA PHE A 34 -7.08 -15.74 18.99
C PHE A 34 -7.71 -16.72 19.98
N ASP A 35 -7.19 -17.94 20.08
CA ASP A 35 -7.59 -18.91 21.10
C ASP A 35 -6.76 -18.70 22.38
N LEU A 36 -6.96 -17.55 23.03
CA LEU A 36 -6.16 -17.13 24.18
C LEU A 36 -6.35 -18.02 25.42
N THR A 37 -7.36 -18.89 25.41
CA THR A 37 -7.65 -19.80 26.52
C THR A 37 -6.94 -21.13 26.35
N ASN A 38 -7.00 -21.72 25.15
CA ASN A 38 -6.48 -23.07 24.92
C ASN A 38 -5.15 -23.08 24.15
N ASN A 39 -4.78 -21.96 23.51
CA ASN A 39 -3.59 -21.87 22.68
C ASN A 39 -2.89 -20.52 22.80
N ILE A 40 -2.25 -20.30 23.95
CA ILE A 40 -1.43 -19.12 24.23
C ILE A 40 -0.07 -19.12 23.50
N LEU A 41 0.32 -20.25 22.91
CA LEU A 41 1.55 -20.44 22.13
C LEU A 41 1.20 -21.03 20.75
N PRO A 42 0.50 -20.27 19.89
CA PRO A 42 0.01 -20.79 18.63
C PRO A 42 1.15 -21.16 17.68
N ALA A 43 0.97 -22.28 16.99
CA ALA A 43 1.82 -22.70 15.89
C ALA A 43 1.66 -21.78 14.67
N TYR A 44 2.64 -21.83 13.78
CA TYR A 44 2.72 -20.99 12.60
C TYR A 44 2.05 -21.71 11.42
N ASP A 45 0.97 -21.12 10.92
CA ASP A 45 0.29 -21.66 9.74
C ASP A 45 1.06 -21.25 8.48
N LYS A 46 0.98 -22.09 7.43
CA LYS A 46 1.70 -21.83 6.17
C LYS A 46 1.08 -20.68 5.40
N GLY A 47 1.91 -19.80 4.86
CA GLY A 47 1.49 -18.55 4.21
C GLY A 47 0.50 -18.75 3.06
N ASP A 48 0.69 -19.80 2.26
CA ASP A 48 -0.22 -20.19 1.17
C ASP A 48 -1.58 -20.67 1.69
N ALA A 49 -1.60 -21.49 2.74
CA ALA A 49 -2.82 -21.92 3.42
C ALA A 49 -3.57 -20.73 4.06
N ILE A 50 -2.84 -19.78 4.67
CA ILE A 50 -3.43 -18.55 5.19
C ILE A 50 -4.07 -17.76 4.04
N TYR A 51 -3.36 -17.52 2.94
CA TYR A 51 -3.90 -16.81 1.78
C TYR A 51 -5.17 -17.46 1.21
N ALA A 52 -5.21 -18.79 1.14
CA ALA A 52 -6.39 -19.53 0.73
C ALA A 52 -7.57 -19.29 1.69
N ASP A 53 -7.34 -19.31 3.01
CA ASP A 53 -8.39 -19.02 4.00
C ASP A 53 -8.80 -17.54 4.00
N LEU A 54 -7.89 -16.59 3.75
CA LEU A 54 -8.25 -15.18 3.64
C LEU A 54 -9.28 -14.94 2.52
N LEU A 55 -9.15 -15.62 1.38
CA LEU A 55 -10.15 -15.57 0.31
C LEU A 55 -11.51 -16.11 0.77
N VAL A 56 -11.53 -17.18 1.56
CA VAL A 56 -12.76 -17.73 2.19
C VAL A 56 -13.35 -16.75 3.19
N GLN A 57 -12.54 -16.10 4.04
CA GLN A 57 -13.02 -15.10 5.00
C GLN A 57 -13.61 -13.88 4.29
N LEU A 58 -13.03 -13.44 3.17
CA LEU A 58 -13.59 -12.37 2.33
C LEU A 58 -14.93 -12.78 1.70
N ASP A 59 -15.09 -14.02 1.25
CA ASP A 59 -16.37 -14.54 0.77
C ASP A 59 -17.44 -14.50 1.88
N ASN A 60 -17.09 -15.00 3.07
CA ASN A 60 -17.98 -14.99 4.22
C ASN A 60 -18.37 -13.57 4.63
N ALA A 61 -17.39 -12.65 4.67
CA ALA A 61 -17.63 -11.24 4.95
C ALA A 61 -18.61 -10.61 3.94
N LEU A 62 -18.42 -10.88 2.66
CA LEU A 62 -19.27 -10.39 1.58
C LEU A 62 -20.71 -10.89 1.73
N VAL A 63 -20.90 -12.19 2.01
CA VAL A 63 -22.24 -12.78 2.22
C VAL A 63 -22.94 -12.15 3.43
N LEU A 64 -22.22 -12.01 4.55
CA LEU A 64 -22.75 -11.39 5.77
C LEU A 64 -23.18 -9.94 5.52
N ILE A 65 -22.34 -9.16 4.85
CA ILE A 65 -22.61 -7.75 4.53
C ILE A 65 -23.77 -7.63 3.54
N LYS A 66 -23.78 -8.42 2.46
CA LYS A 66 -24.81 -8.38 1.42
C LYS A 66 -26.20 -8.70 1.99
N ASN A 67 -26.29 -9.65 2.92
CA ASN A 67 -27.55 -10.12 3.48
C ASN A 67 -27.93 -9.44 4.80
N ALA A 68 -27.10 -8.54 5.33
CA ALA A 68 -27.36 -7.88 6.60
C ALA A 68 -28.60 -6.97 6.50
N ASN A 69 -29.48 -7.06 7.52
CA ASN A 69 -30.42 -5.98 7.80
C ASN A 69 -29.68 -4.87 8.55
N VAL A 70 -29.27 -3.82 7.84
CA VAL A 70 -28.47 -2.71 8.41
C VAL A 70 -29.18 -2.07 9.61
N SER A 71 -30.51 -1.96 9.60
CA SER A 71 -31.26 -1.37 10.72
C SER A 71 -31.21 -2.20 12.01
N ALA A 72 -30.98 -3.51 11.90
CA ALA A 72 -30.76 -4.40 13.05
C ALA A 72 -29.36 -4.28 13.66
N ASN A 73 -28.44 -3.54 13.01
CA ASN A 73 -27.10 -3.29 13.50
C ASN A 73 -27.06 -1.93 14.21
N THR A 74 -27.33 -1.94 15.51
CA THR A 74 -27.43 -0.72 16.33
C THR A 74 -26.22 0.19 16.14
N ASN A 75 -26.48 1.49 15.92
CA ASN A 75 -25.48 2.56 15.82
C ASN A 75 -24.44 2.41 14.68
N ILE A 76 -24.69 1.55 13.68
CA ILE A 76 -23.69 1.26 12.62
C ILE A 76 -23.25 2.50 11.85
N ALA A 77 -24.16 3.45 11.60
CA ALA A 77 -23.84 4.68 10.89
C ALA A 77 -22.80 5.55 11.61
N ASN A 78 -22.71 5.48 12.93
CA ASN A 78 -21.69 6.21 13.71
C ASN A 78 -20.47 5.33 14.01
N ALA A 79 -20.68 4.05 14.31
CA ALA A 79 -19.63 3.12 14.67
C ALA A 79 -18.71 2.75 13.49
N ASP A 80 -19.27 2.63 12.28
CA ASP A 80 -18.49 2.48 11.05
C ASP A 80 -17.91 3.84 10.64
N ILE A 81 -16.67 4.10 11.05
CA ILE A 81 -15.94 5.32 10.73
C ILE A 81 -15.34 5.35 9.32
N ILE A 82 -15.60 4.32 8.49
CA ILE A 82 -15.09 4.21 7.12
C ILE A 82 -16.20 4.49 6.10
N PHE A 83 -17.28 3.72 6.15
CA PHE A 83 -18.35 3.79 5.15
C PHE A 83 -19.74 4.04 5.74
N LYS A 84 -19.84 4.30 7.05
CA LYS A 84 -21.09 4.69 7.72
C LYS A 84 -22.24 3.70 7.49
N GLY A 85 -21.92 2.41 7.38
CA GLY A 85 -22.91 1.34 7.14
C GLY A 85 -23.26 1.09 5.68
N ASP A 86 -22.56 1.69 4.72
CA ASP A 86 -22.81 1.49 3.29
C ASP A 86 -22.36 0.09 2.84
N GLN A 87 -23.34 -0.81 2.65
CA GLN A 87 -23.14 -2.18 2.19
C GLN A 87 -22.39 -2.26 0.85
N THR A 88 -22.66 -1.35 -0.08
CA THR A 88 -22.07 -1.38 -1.42
C THR A 88 -20.59 -1.03 -1.35
N LYS A 89 -20.22 0.01 -0.60
CA LYS A 89 -18.80 0.40 -0.43
C LYS A 89 -17.98 -0.66 0.29
N TRP A 90 -18.56 -1.32 1.30
CA TRP A 90 -17.89 -2.45 1.95
C TRP A 90 -17.65 -3.62 1.00
N ARG A 91 -18.65 -3.97 0.16
CA ARG A 91 -18.50 -5.02 -0.85
C ARG A 91 -17.45 -4.65 -1.91
N GLN A 92 -17.41 -3.39 -2.33
CA GLN A 92 -16.35 -2.86 -3.21
C GLN A 92 -14.96 -3.00 -2.59
N LEU A 93 -14.79 -2.65 -1.31
CA LEU A 93 -13.54 -2.83 -0.60
C LEU A 93 -13.16 -4.32 -0.51
N ILE A 94 -14.10 -5.21 -0.21
CA ILE A 94 -13.87 -6.66 -0.16
C ILE A 94 -13.42 -7.21 -1.52
N ASN A 95 -14.10 -6.84 -2.62
CA ASN A 95 -13.71 -7.25 -3.96
C ASN A 95 -12.32 -6.71 -4.35
N THR A 96 -12.00 -5.49 -3.92
CA THR A 96 -10.67 -4.87 -4.14
C THR A 96 -9.58 -5.61 -3.36
N GLN A 97 -9.84 -5.98 -2.10
CA GLN A 97 -8.92 -6.79 -1.31
C GLN A 97 -8.75 -8.20 -1.89
N ARG A 98 -9.84 -8.82 -2.37
CA ARG A 98 -9.78 -10.10 -3.09
C ARG A 98 -8.84 -9.95 -4.27
N LEU A 99 -9.04 -8.94 -5.13
CA LEU A 99 -8.18 -8.69 -6.29
C LEU A 99 -6.71 -8.50 -5.90
N LYS A 100 -6.44 -7.77 -4.82
CA LYS A 100 -5.09 -7.57 -4.27
C LYS A 100 -4.41 -8.89 -3.92
N LEU A 101 -5.10 -9.81 -3.21
CA LEU A 101 -4.59 -11.15 -2.91
C LEU A 101 -4.30 -11.97 -4.19
N LEU A 102 -5.08 -11.81 -5.25
CA LEU A 102 -4.85 -12.50 -6.53
C LEU A 102 -3.64 -11.93 -7.27
N ILE A 103 -3.49 -10.60 -7.31
CA ILE A 103 -2.37 -9.94 -7.98
C ILE A 103 -1.04 -10.35 -7.33
N ARG A 104 -1.00 -10.43 -5.99
CA ARG A 104 0.19 -10.88 -5.25
C ARG A 104 0.64 -12.29 -5.61
N GLN A 105 -0.30 -13.19 -5.89
CA GLN A 105 -0.02 -14.58 -6.29
C GLN A 105 0.22 -14.77 -7.79
N SER A 106 0.15 -13.71 -8.59
CA SER A 106 0.15 -13.82 -10.06
C SER A 106 1.44 -14.37 -10.69
N GLN A 107 2.53 -14.50 -9.92
CA GLN A 107 3.78 -15.14 -10.37
C GLN A 107 3.94 -16.56 -9.83
N VAL A 108 3.02 -17.04 -9.00
CA VAL A 108 3.04 -18.40 -8.48
C VAL A 108 2.74 -19.38 -9.62
N PRO A 109 3.63 -20.36 -9.90
CA PRO A 109 3.38 -21.36 -10.93
C PRO A 109 2.06 -22.10 -10.71
N GLY A 110 1.24 -22.19 -11.75
CA GLY A 110 -0.07 -22.88 -11.70
C GLY A 110 -1.19 -22.10 -11.00
N PHE A 111 -0.93 -20.88 -10.49
CA PHE A 111 -1.98 -20.06 -9.91
C PHE A 111 -3.02 -19.62 -10.95
N SER A 112 -4.31 -19.69 -10.58
CA SER A 112 -5.42 -19.22 -11.40
C SER A 112 -6.34 -18.29 -10.62
N ALA A 113 -6.56 -17.09 -11.17
CA ALA A 113 -7.47 -16.11 -10.61
C ALA A 113 -8.95 -16.37 -10.98
N THR A 114 -9.23 -17.22 -11.97
CA THR A 114 -10.54 -17.33 -12.64
C THR A 114 -11.71 -17.52 -11.67
N ALA A 115 -11.62 -18.47 -10.74
CA ALA A 115 -12.70 -18.76 -9.81
C ALA A 115 -13.00 -17.58 -8.88
N GLN A 116 -11.96 -16.83 -8.49
CA GLN A 116 -12.08 -15.69 -7.58
C GLN A 116 -12.58 -14.44 -8.31
N ILE A 117 -12.18 -14.25 -9.57
CA ILE A 117 -12.75 -13.22 -10.44
C ILE A 117 -14.25 -13.46 -10.67
N ALA A 118 -14.67 -14.70 -10.93
CA ALA A 118 -16.09 -15.02 -11.11
C ALA A 118 -16.94 -14.64 -9.89
N LYS A 119 -16.40 -14.78 -8.67
CA LYS A 119 -17.07 -14.32 -7.44
C LYS A 119 -17.23 -12.80 -7.40
N ILE A 120 -16.24 -12.04 -7.87
CA ILE A 120 -16.32 -10.57 -7.97
C ILE A 120 -17.40 -10.17 -8.98
N THR A 121 -17.42 -10.82 -10.15
CA THR A 121 -18.44 -10.57 -11.19
C THR A 121 -19.84 -10.90 -10.69
N ASN A 122 -20.02 -12.04 -10.01
CA ASN A 122 -21.31 -12.47 -9.45
C ASN A 122 -21.80 -11.58 -8.30
N ASP A 123 -20.87 -11.03 -7.52
CA ASP A 123 -21.22 -10.04 -6.51
C ASP A 123 -21.75 -8.75 -7.16
N GLY A 124 -21.07 -8.24 -8.19
CA GLY A 124 -21.55 -7.12 -8.99
C GLY A 124 -21.44 -5.74 -8.35
N SER A 125 -20.89 -5.60 -7.13
CA SER A 125 -20.66 -4.26 -6.54
C SER A 125 -19.48 -3.53 -7.19
N GLY A 126 -18.65 -4.23 -7.96
CA GLY A 126 -17.41 -3.71 -8.53
C GLY A 126 -16.31 -3.54 -7.48
N PHE A 127 -15.46 -2.54 -7.69
CA PHE A 127 -14.27 -2.24 -6.89
C PHE A 127 -14.36 -0.84 -6.29
N ILE A 128 -13.41 -0.49 -5.43
CA ILE A 128 -13.19 0.91 -5.04
C ILE A 128 -12.79 1.69 -6.29
N GLY A 129 -13.62 2.66 -6.71
CA GLY A 129 -13.40 3.49 -7.88
C GLY A 129 -12.68 4.81 -7.59
N ALA A 130 -12.49 5.62 -8.64
CA ALA A 130 -11.93 6.96 -8.54
C ALA A 130 -12.71 7.83 -7.53
N GLY A 131 -12.00 8.53 -6.64
CA GLY A 131 -12.59 9.33 -5.57
C GLY A 131 -13.28 8.54 -4.44
N GLN A 132 -13.23 7.20 -4.45
CA GLN A 132 -13.94 6.35 -3.49
C GLN A 132 -13.03 5.70 -2.43
N SER A 133 -11.86 6.28 -2.17
CA SER A 133 -10.90 5.78 -1.17
C SER A 133 -11.60 5.42 0.16
N ALA A 134 -11.22 4.27 0.74
CA ALA A 134 -11.63 3.89 2.08
C ALA A 134 -10.83 4.73 3.08
N ASN A 135 -11.49 5.67 3.75
CA ASN A 135 -10.85 6.61 4.67
C ASN A 135 -11.40 6.42 6.09
N ILE A 136 -10.52 6.41 7.08
CA ILE A 136 -10.79 6.35 8.50
C ILE A 136 -10.96 7.78 9.03
N GLN A 137 -12.12 8.09 9.60
CA GLN A 137 -12.40 9.39 10.21
C GLN A 137 -13.16 9.23 11.54
N PRO A 138 -12.44 9.07 12.67
CA PRO A 138 -13.03 9.04 14.01
C PRO A 138 -13.36 10.44 14.56
N GLY A 139 -13.04 11.52 13.83
CA GLY A 139 -13.19 12.90 14.27
C GLY A 139 -11.85 13.56 14.60
N TYR A 140 -10.84 13.41 13.72
CA TYR A 140 -9.52 13.99 13.93
C TYR A 140 -9.56 15.52 14.07
N LEU A 141 -8.74 16.07 14.95
CA LEU A 141 -8.65 17.49 15.29
C LEU A 141 -7.20 17.92 15.55
N ALA A 142 -6.92 19.21 15.44
CA ALA A 142 -5.65 19.81 15.88
C ALA A 142 -5.59 19.95 17.42
N ASP A 143 -5.69 18.83 18.13
CA ASP A 143 -5.74 18.75 19.59
C ASP A 143 -4.91 17.54 20.07
N ASN A 144 -4.41 17.61 21.31
CA ASN A 144 -3.49 16.62 21.85
C ASN A 144 -4.10 15.21 21.81
N GLY A 145 -3.41 14.29 21.13
CA GLY A 145 -3.84 12.90 20.97
C GLY A 145 -5.04 12.69 20.02
N LYS A 146 -5.50 13.73 19.31
CA LYS A 146 -6.65 13.65 18.39
C LYS A 146 -6.30 13.96 16.93
N GLN A 147 -5.04 14.23 16.64
CA GLN A 147 -4.60 14.53 15.27
C GLN A 147 -4.64 13.30 14.37
N ASN A 148 -4.80 13.53 13.07
CA ASN A 148 -4.53 12.54 12.05
C ASN A 148 -3.13 11.94 12.26
N PRO A 149 -2.98 10.60 12.25
CA PRO A 149 -1.72 9.94 12.59
C PRO A 149 -0.60 10.22 11.58
N PHE A 150 -0.90 10.37 10.27
CA PHE A 150 0.11 10.73 9.28
C PHE A 150 0.64 12.15 9.54
N TRP A 151 -0.27 13.11 9.73
CA TRP A 151 0.09 14.49 10.09
C TRP A 151 0.95 14.55 11.35
N ASN A 152 0.54 13.84 12.41
CA ASN A 152 1.26 13.82 13.68
C ASN A 152 2.61 13.09 13.59
N SER A 153 2.81 12.24 12.59
CA SER A 153 4.07 11.50 12.42
C SER A 153 5.07 12.23 11.53
N PHE A 154 4.62 13.01 10.55
CA PHE A 154 5.48 13.52 9.48
C PHE A 154 5.43 15.04 9.27
N GLU A 155 4.48 15.74 9.87
CA GLU A 155 4.28 17.19 9.64
C GLU A 155 4.40 17.97 10.95
N LYS A 156 3.35 18.02 11.78
CA LYS A 156 3.33 18.84 13.01
C LYS A 156 2.67 18.17 14.20
N LEU A 157 3.24 18.37 15.38
CA LEU A 157 2.63 18.05 16.66
C LEU A 157 1.47 19.02 16.97
N TYR A 158 0.61 18.70 17.94
CA TYR A 158 -0.50 19.56 18.33
C TYR A 158 -0.02 20.93 18.87
N THR A 159 1.23 21.01 19.34
CA THR A 159 1.88 22.25 19.79
C THR A 159 2.28 23.17 18.64
N GLY A 160 2.23 22.68 17.39
CA GLY A 160 2.66 23.40 16.19
C GLY A 160 4.13 23.17 15.80
N ASP A 161 4.89 22.48 16.64
CA ASP A 161 6.28 22.09 16.35
C ASP A 161 6.35 21.02 15.26
N ALA A 162 7.48 20.97 14.55
CA ALA A 162 7.73 19.92 13.55
C ALA A 162 7.73 18.54 14.22
N ALA A 163 6.92 17.62 13.69
CA ALA A 163 6.85 16.25 14.20
C ALA A 163 8.02 15.38 13.72
N ASP A 164 8.49 15.64 12.50
CA ASP A 164 9.55 14.88 11.88
C ASP A 164 10.60 15.80 11.25
N GLN A 165 11.86 15.52 11.58
CA GLN A 165 13.00 16.15 10.94
C GLN A 165 13.95 15.11 10.34
N PHE A 166 13.58 13.83 10.37
CA PHE A 166 14.47 12.72 10.07
C PHE A 166 14.17 12.06 8.72
N ASN A 167 12.89 11.82 8.39
CA ASN A 167 12.56 11.23 7.10
C ASN A 167 12.64 12.28 6.00
N ARG A 168 13.52 12.03 5.02
CA ARG A 168 13.77 12.93 3.91
C ARG A 168 13.53 12.22 2.60
N ALA A 169 13.19 13.00 1.58
CA ALA A 169 13.08 12.52 0.22
C ALA A 169 14.34 11.76 -0.19
N ASN A 170 14.18 10.73 -1.02
CA ASN A 170 15.30 10.01 -1.60
C ASN A 170 15.64 10.57 -2.99
N ASN A 171 16.92 10.85 -3.26
CA ASN A 171 17.34 11.39 -4.56
C ASN A 171 17.02 10.45 -5.72
N TYR A 172 17.00 9.13 -5.51
CA TYR A 172 16.57 8.17 -6.53
C TYR A 172 15.13 8.43 -6.98
N VAL A 173 14.19 8.51 -6.04
CA VAL A 173 12.78 8.69 -6.40
C VAL A 173 12.51 10.10 -6.93
N LEU A 174 13.14 11.13 -6.34
CA LEU A 174 13.09 12.50 -6.87
C LEU A 174 13.60 12.59 -8.31
N ASN A 175 14.72 11.93 -8.62
CA ASN A 175 15.25 11.86 -9.97
C ASN A 175 14.32 11.08 -10.90
N LEU A 176 13.71 9.99 -10.42
CA LEU A 176 12.76 9.22 -11.20
C LEU A 176 11.53 10.05 -11.58
N TYR A 177 11.01 10.89 -10.68
CA TYR A 177 9.94 11.83 -11.05
C TYR A 177 10.43 12.89 -12.05
N ARG A 178 11.51 13.61 -11.74
CA ARG A 178 12.01 14.74 -12.54
C ARG A 178 12.42 14.33 -13.95
N ASN A 179 13.17 13.23 -14.06
CA ASN A 179 13.68 12.74 -15.35
C ASN A 179 12.56 12.24 -16.27
N ASN A 180 11.36 12.03 -15.73
CA ASN A 180 10.20 11.56 -16.49
C ASN A 180 9.06 12.60 -16.54
N GLY A 181 9.36 13.86 -16.24
CA GLY A 181 8.38 14.97 -16.35
C GLY A 181 7.19 14.83 -15.40
N ASP A 182 7.34 14.08 -14.31
CA ASP A 182 6.28 13.87 -13.33
C ASP A 182 6.36 14.93 -12.24
N ILE A 183 5.30 15.70 -12.05
CA ILE A 183 5.27 16.78 -11.04
C ILE A 183 4.78 16.33 -9.67
N ARG A 184 4.34 15.06 -9.52
CA ARG A 184 3.76 14.57 -8.24
C ARG A 184 4.74 14.65 -7.07
N TYR A 185 6.05 14.68 -7.31
CA TYR A 185 7.04 14.90 -6.24
C TYR A 185 6.82 16.20 -5.45
N GLN A 186 6.24 17.23 -6.07
CA GLN A 186 5.91 18.51 -5.41
C GLN A 186 4.73 18.39 -4.43
N TYR A 187 4.02 17.26 -4.48
CA TYR A 187 2.87 16.96 -3.62
C TYR A 187 3.18 15.85 -2.62
N PHE A 188 4.10 14.94 -2.96
CA PHE A 188 4.59 13.91 -2.03
C PHE A 188 5.62 14.45 -1.03
N PHE A 189 6.42 15.44 -1.42
CA PHE A 189 7.48 15.98 -0.59
C PHE A 189 7.29 17.46 -0.32
N ASP A 190 7.80 17.91 0.82
CA ASP A 190 7.91 19.33 1.11
C ASP A 190 9.04 19.98 0.31
N ALA A 191 8.86 21.25 -0.02
CA ALA A 191 9.97 22.07 -0.46
C ALA A 191 11.07 22.06 0.62
N ALA A 192 12.32 21.97 0.18
CA ALA A 192 13.48 22.16 1.04
C ALA A 192 13.41 23.54 1.72
N ALA A 193 13.63 23.58 3.04
CA ALA A 193 13.60 24.83 3.80
C ALA A 193 14.66 25.83 3.33
N THR A 194 15.78 25.32 2.78
CA THR A 194 16.83 26.13 2.17
C THR A 194 17.12 25.60 0.77
N PRO A 195 16.62 26.23 -0.29
CA PRO A 195 16.96 25.84 -1.66
C PRO A 195 18.48 25.90 -1.91
N LEU A 196 19.01 24.94 -2.65
CA LEU A 196 20.44 24.87 -2.97
C LEU A 196 20.65 24.92 -4.48
N SER A 197 21.46 25.85 -4.95
CA SER A 197 21.77 26.02 -6.39
C SER A 197 20.51 26.11 -7.26
N GLY A 198 19.47 26.78 -6.75
CA GLY A 198 18.17 26.91 -7.42
C GLY A 198 17.26 25.67 -7.34
N ASN A 199 17.70 24.58 -6.69
CA ASN A 199 16.89 23.39 -6.49
C ASN A 199 16.09 23.46 -5.17
N THR A 200 14.76 23.50 -5.29
CA THR A 200 13.82 23.54 -4.17
C THR A 200 13.43 22.14 -3.67
N TYR A 201 13.70 21.08 -4.44
CA TYR A 201 13.38 19.71 -4.04
C TYR A 201 14.61 18.82 -4.13
N TYR A 202 15.16 18.46 -2.99
CA TYR A 202 16.33 17.59 -2.90
C TYR A 202 16.29 16.78 -1.61
N GLY A 203 16.96 15.64 -1.66
CA GLY A 203 17.00 14.69 -0.58
C GLY A 203 18.36 14.03 -0.46
N TYR A 204 18.34 12.77 -0.05
CA TYR A 204 19.52 11.96 0.23
C TYR A 204 19.64 10.77 -0.69
N ASN A 205 20.86 10.38 -1.02
CA ASN A 205 21.05 9.01 -1.50
C ASN A 205 20.85 8.04 -0.34
N TYR A 206 20.30 6.86 -0.63
CA TYR A 206 19.96 5.91 0.43
C TYR A 206 21.22 5.47 1.18
N GLY A 207 21.24 5.64 2.50
CA GLY A 207 22.37 5.26 3.36
C GLY A 207 23.62 6.14 3.24
N GLU A 208 23.53 7.27 2.55
CA GLU A 208 24.62 8.25 2.49
C GLU A 208 24.83 8.91 3.86
N VAL A 209 26.10 9.14 4.21
CA VAL A 209 26.49 9.80 5.47
C VAL A 209 27.15 11.12 5.11
N LEU A 210 26.46 12.23 5.40
CA LEU A 210 26.97 13.59 5.17
C LEU A 210 27.36 14.26 6.50
N PRO A 211 28.45 15.04 6.54
CA PRO A 211 28.82 15.80 7.72
C PRO A 211 27.81 16.94 8.00
N ASN A 212 27.73 17.41 9.24
CA ASN A 212 26.83 18.51 9.64
C ASN A 212 27.12 19.85 8.92
N SER A 213 28.30 19.99 8.32
CA SER A 213 28.70 21.14 7.50
C SER A 213 28.20 21.04 6.05
N ASP A 214 27.71 19.88 5.62
CA ASP A 214 27.24 19.68 4.26
C ASP A 214 26.00 20.55 3.99
N PRO A 215 25.96 21.30 2.87
CA PRO A 215 24.80 22.12 2.54
C PRO A 215 23.52 21.27 2.37
N TYR A 216 23.64 20.04 1.87
CA TYR A 216 22.53 19.10 1.67
C TYR A 216 22.10 18.41 2.97
N LYS A 217 22.64 18.78 4.14
CA LYS A 217 22.32 18.20 5.45
C LYS A 217 20.81 18.10 5.75
N GLN A 218 20.44 17.18 6.64
CA GLN A 218 19.08 16.66 6.76
C GLN A 218 18.07 17.78 7.02
N ALA A 219 18.40 18.70 7.92
CA ALA A 219 17.60 19.85 8.29
C ALA A 219 17.21 20.76 7.11
N ASN A 220 17.97 20.75 6.00
CA ASN A 220 17.73 21.62 4.85
C ASN A 220 16.98 20.92 3.71
N SER A 221 16.89 19.59 3.72
CA SER A 221 16.33 18.78 2.63
C SER A 221 14.81 18.59 2.70
N SER A 222 14.21 18.18 1.58
CA SER A 222 12.77 17.94 1.43
C SER A 222 12.24 16.90 2.42
N GLY A 223 11.22 17.28 3.19
CA GLY A 223 10.46 16.39 4.08
C GLY A 223 9.52 15.47 3.30
N VAL A 224 8.98 14.47 3.99
CA VAL A 224 8.03 13.48 3.43
C VAL A 224 6.56 13.79 3.74
N GLY A 225 6.30 14.94 4.40
CA GLY A 225 4.98 15.43 4.78
C GLY A 225 4.31 16.28 3.70
N GLY A 226 4.63 16.06 2.42
CA GLY A 226 4.24 16.96 1.33
C GLY A 226 2.74 17.31 1.29
N PRO A 227 2.37 18.43 0.63
CA PRO A 227 1.05 19.03 0.72
C PRO A 227 -0.08 18.15 0.15
N GLY A 228 0.24 17.12 -0.65
CA GLY A 228 -0.72 16.12 -1.12
C GLY A 228 -1.00 14.99 -0.13
N LEU A 229 -0.16 14.82 0.90
CA LEU A 229 -0.27 13.77 1.92
C LEU A 229 -0.68 14.35 3.28
N ALA A 230 0.06 15.33 3.80
CA ALA A 230 -0.23 15.95 5.10
C ALA A 230 -1.07 17.23 4.92
N LYS A 231 -2.32 17.10 4.45
CA LYS A 231 -3.19 18.25 4.15
C LYS A 231 -3.65 19.02 5.39
N SER A 232 -3.95 18.31 6.48
CA SER A 232 -4.32 18.93 7.76
C SER A 232 -4.28 17.93 8.93
N ALA A 233 -4.25 18.44 10.16
CA ALA A 233 -4.39 17.62 11.37
C ALA A 233 -5.77 16.95 11.52
N SER A 234 -6.81 17.45 10.84
CA SER A 234 -8.18 16.95 10.90
C SER A 234 -8.58 16.08 9.70
N GLN A 235 -7.68 15.89 8.72
CA GLN A 235 -7.97 15.10 7.53
C GLN A 235 -8.25 13.63 7.88
N ALA A 236 -9.07 12.97 7.06
CA ALA A 236 -9.26 11.54 7.19
C ALA A 236 -7.99 10.77 6.83
N GLN A 237 -7.73 9.65 7.50
CA GLN A 237 -6.58 8.78 7.22
C GLN A 237 -6.99 7.74 6.17
N TRP A 238 -6.25 7.58 5.09
CA TRP A 238 -6.54 6.51 4.13
C TRP A 238 -6.23 5.13 4.76
N LEU A 239 -7.17 4.20 4.58
CA LEU A 239 -6.97 2.76 4.81
C LEU A 239 -6.64 2.05 3.50
N PHE A 240 -7.36 2.38 2.43
CA PHE A 240 -7.15 1.84 1.09
C PHE A 240 -7.48 2.91 0.05
N THR A 241 -6.53 3.25 -0.81
CA THR A 241 -6.73 4.33 -1.78
C THR A 241 -7.38 3.84 -3.06
N SER A 242 -8.17 4.71 -3.67
CA SER A 242 -8.68 4.54 -5.03
C SER A 242 -7.55 4.43 -6.05
N VAL A 243 -6.44 5.13 -5.81
CA VAL A 243 -5.21 5.02 -6.61
C VAL A 243 -4.71 3.58 -6.69
N GLU A 244 -4.51 2.93 -5.53
CA GLU A 244 -4.06 1.54 -5.48
C GLU A 244 -5.06 0.60 -6.17
N SER A 245 -6.36 0.80 -5.91
CA SER A 245 -7.44 0.00 -6.50
C SER A 245 -7.42 0.05 -8.03
N LEU A 246 -7.27 1.24 -8.62
CA LEU A 246 -7.28 1.41 -10.06
C LEU A 246 -6.05 0.78 -10.73
N PHE A 247 -4.87 0.84 -10.09
CA PHE A 247 -3.70 0.13 -10.60
C PHE A 247 -3.84 -1.40 -10.52
N LEU A 248 -4.45 -1.93 -9.45
CA LEU A 248 -4.77 -3.37 -9.35
C LEU A 248 -5.72 -3.80 -10.48
N GLN A 249 -6.74 -3.00 -10.76
CA GLN A 249 -7.67 -3.25 -11.87
C GLN A 249 -6.98 -3.16 -13.23
N ALA A 250 -6.11 -2.18 -13.46
CA ALA A 250 -5.35 -2.06 -14.70
C ALA A 250 -4.46 -3.28 -14.95
N GLU A 251 -3.76 -3.77 -13.92
CA GLU A 251 -2.95 -4.99 -14.05
C GLU A 251 -3.84 -6.21 -14.32
N ALA A 252 -4.97 -6.35 -13.63
CA ALA A 252 -5.89 -7.47 -13.84
C ALA A 252 -6.49 -7.48 -15.26
N ILE A 253 -6.80 -6.31 -15.83
CA ILE A 253 -7.22 -6.20 -17.24
C ILE A 253 -6.07 -6.58 -18.17
N GLN A 254 -4.84 -6.11 -17.91
CA GLN A 254 -3.67 -6.47 -18.72
C GLN A 254 -3.37 -7.97 -18.69
N ARG A 255 -3.68 -8.65 -17.58
CA ARG A 255 -3.59 -10.11 -17.43
C ARG A 255 -4.75 -10.88 -18.08
N GLY A 256 -5.75 -10.18 -18.61
CA GLY A 256 -6.96 -10.79 -19.16
C GLY A 256 -7.92 -11.35 -18.10
N TRP A 257 -7.75 -10.97 -16.84
CA TRP A 257 -8.62 -11.41 -15.74
C TRP A 257 -9.90 -10.61 -15.67
N LEU A 258 -9.86 -9.33 -16.01
CA LEU A 258 -11.02 -8.45 -16.06
C LEU A 258 -11.25 -7.93 -17.48
N PRO A 259 -12.51 -7.65 -17.87
CA PRO A 259 -12.80 -7.07 -19.17
C PRO A 259 -12.34 -5.61 -19.24
N GLY A 260 -12.05 -5.14 -20.47
CA GLY A 260 -11.75 -3.74 -20.75
C GLY A 260 -10.43 -3.55 -21.50
N THR A 261 -10.06 -2.29 -21.68
CA THR A 261 -8.80 -1.89 -22.35
C THR A 261 -7.76 -1.53 -21.30
N ALA A 262 -6.67 -2.30 -21.23
CA ALA A 262 -5.63 -2.11 -20.22
C ALA A 262 -4.98 -0.70 -20.27
N GLN A 263 -4.81 -0.14 -21.47
CA GLN A 263 -4.31 1.24 -21.64
C GLN A 263 -5.22 2.26 -20.95
N THR A 264 -6.52 2.22 -21.22
CA THR A 264 -7.49 3.13 -20.61
C THR A 264 -7.52 2.97 -19.09
N ALA A 265 -7.44 1.74 -18.58
CA ALA A 265 -7.39 1.49 -17.15
C ALA A 265 -6.11 2.06 -16.49
N TYR A 266 -4.96 1.89 -17.13
CA TYR A 266 -3.69 2.48 -16.73
C TYR A 266 -3.75 4.02 -16.68
N GLU A 267 -4.23 4.64 -17.76
CA GLU A 267 -4.36 6.10 -17.86
C GLU A 267 -5.31 6.65 -16.80
N ASN A 268 -6.42 5.94 -16.51
CA ASN A 268 -7.35 6.30 -15.44
C ASN A 268 -6.69 6.20 -14.06
N ALA A 269 -5.86 5.19 -13.81
CA ALA A 269 -5.11 5.07 -12.55
C ALA A 269 -4.10 6.20 -12.37
N VAL A 270 -3.41 6.60 -13.45
CA VAL A 270 -2.50 7.77 -13.43
C VAL A 270 -3.29 9.04 -13.14
N ARG A 271 -4.42 9.28 -13.81
CA ARG A 271 -5.29 10.44 -13.52
C ARG A 271 -5.74 10.49 -12.07
N GLU A 272 -6.19 9.36 -11.55
CA GLU A 272 -6.64 9.28 -10.17
C GLU A 272 -5.51 9.60 -9.19
N SER A 273 -4.26 9.21 -9.48
CA SER A 273 -3.13 9.56 -8.63
C SER A 273 -2.88 11.07 -8.55
N PHE A 274 -3.08 11.81 -9.64
CA PHE A 274 -2.97 13.28 -9.64
C PHE A 274 -4.15 13.91 -8.90
N SER A 275 -5.37 13.41 -9.12
CA SER A 275 -6.59 13.91 -8.47
C SER A 275 -6.56 13.68 -6.96
N TRP A 276 -6.15 12.49 -6.52
CA TRP A 276 -6.09 12.10 -5.12
C TRP A 276 -5.08 12.95 -4.33
N LEU A 277 -3.93 13.24 -4.94
CA LEU A 277 -2.93 14.16 -4.38
C LEU A 277 -3.40 15.62 -4.33
N GLY A 278 -4.49 15.97 -5.01
CA GLY A 278 -4.95 17.35 -5.10
C GLY A 278 -4.08 18.21 -6.00
N VAL A 279 -3.49 17.62 -7.05
CA VAL A 279 -2.70 18.38 -8.03
C VAL A 279 -3.58 19.46 -8.67
N THR A 280 -3.04 20.66 -8.82
CA THR A 280 -3.77 21.76 -9.45
C THR A 280 -4.08 21.41 -10.91
N ASN A 281 -5.35 21.54 -11.30
CA ASN A 281 -5.86 21.07 -12.58
C ASN A 281 -5.54 19.59 -12.86
N ALA A 282 -5.63 18.74 -11.82
CA ALA A 282 -5.17 17.34 -11.82
C ALA A 282 -5.39 16.57 -13.12
N VAL A 283 -6.61 16.58 -13.68
CA VAL A 283 -6.94 15.80 -14.88
C VAL A 283 -6.20 16.31 -16.11
N SER A 284 -6.12 17.62 -16.33
CA SER A 284 -5.40 18.18 -17.50
C SER A 284 -3.88 18.07 -17.34
N THR A 285 -3.37 18.22 -16.12
CA THR A 285 -1.97 17.97 -15.80
C THR A 285 -1.59 16.51 -16.03
N ALA A 286 -2.42 15.56 -15.58
CA ALA A 286 -2.22 14.13 -15.83
C ALA A 286 -2.31 13.79 -17.32
N ASN A 287 -3.23 14.42 -18.07
CA ASN A 287 -3.30 14.31 -19.54
C ASN A 287 -1.96 14.69 -20.17
N ALA A 288 -1.43 15.86 -19.85
CA ALA A 288 -0.16 16.33 -20.40
C ALA A 288 0.99 15.37 -20.03
N TYR A 289 1.03 14.91 -18.78
CA TYR A 289 2.01 13.92 -18.33
C TYR A 289 1.96 12.63 -19.17
N LEU A 290 0.77 12.08 -19.40
CA LEU A 290 0.56 10.85 -20.18
C LEU A 290 0.95 10.97 -21.67
N THR A 291 1.18 12.18 -22.19
CA THR A 291 1.70 12.38 -23.56
C THR A 291 3.23 12.39 -23.65
N ASN A 292 3.93 12.39 -22.52
CA ASN A 292 5.39 12.39 -22.52
C ASN A 292 5.94 11.05 -23.07
N PRO A 293 6.93 11.07 -23.97
CA PRO A 293 7.47 9.86 -24.62
C PRO A 293 8.44 9.06 -23.73
N PHE A 294 8.37 9.23 -22.41
CA PHE A 294 9.27 8.55 -21.48
C PHE A 294 8.86 7.09 -21.29
N VAL A 295 9.83 6.18 -21.24
CA VAL A 295 9.60 4.72 -21.12
C VAL A 295 8.74 4.35 -19.91
N VAL A 296 8.86 5.09 -18.80
CA VAL A 296 8.08 4.82 -17.59
C VAL A 296 6.67 5.42 -17.64
N VAL A 297 6.27 6.08 -18.73
CA VAL A 297 5.00 6.82 -18.85
C VAL A 297 4.21 6.39 -20.09
N ASP A 298 4.85 6.40 -21.26
CA ASP A 298 4.22 6.14 -22.55
C ASP A 298 3.87 4.65 -22.71
N TRP A 299 2.57 4.38 -22.74
CA TRP A 299 2.03 3.03 -22.93
C TRP A 299 2.52 2.35 -24.20
N SER A 300 2.79 3.12 -25.27
CA SER A 300 3.24 2.58 -26.55
C SER A 300 4.67 2.03 -26.53
N GLN A 301 5.51 2.47 -25.57
CA GLN A 301 6.86 1.94 -25.37
C GLN A 301 6.83 0.51 -24.78
N ALA A 302 5.74 0.15 -24.10
CA ALA A 302 5.55 -1.19 -23.54
C ALA A 302 4.96 -2.14 -24.59
N THR A 303 5.82 -2.78 -25.38
CA THR A 303 5.42 -3.58 -26.54
C THR A 303 4.95 -5.00 -26.21
N THR A 304 5.35 -5.56 -25.06
CA THR A 304 4.94 -6.90 -24.63
C THR A 304 3.94 -6.85 -23.48
N SER A 305 3.21 -7.95 -23.26
CA SER A 305 2.27 -8.03 -22.12
C SER A 305 2.99 -7.83 -20.78
N GLN A 306 4.18 -8.41 -20.62
CA GLN A 306 5.00 -8.22 -19.41
C GLN A 306 5.51 -6.79 -19.28
N ALA A 307 5.93 -6.15 -20.38
CA ALA A 307 6.35 -4.74 -20.35
C ALA A 307 5.21 -3.81 -19.90
N LYS A 308 3.96 -4.10 -20.29
CA LYS A 308 2.77 -3.34 -19.85
C LYS A 308 2.48 -3.54 -18.37
N ILE A 309 2.64 -4.76 -17.85
CA ILE A 309 2.55 -5.03 -16.40
C ILE A 309 3.64 -4.25 -15.65
N ASN A 310 4.88 -4.28 -16.15
CA ASN A 310 5.99 -3.55 -15.54
C ASN A 310 5.76 -2.02 -15.56
N LEU A 311 5.17 -1.48 -16.62
CA LEU A 311 4.79 -0.07 -16.72
C LEU A 311 3.72 0.29 -15.68
N ILE A 312 2.65 -0.51 -15.58
CA ILE A 312 1.58 -0.35 -14.57
C ILE A 312 2.17 -0.37 -13.16
N ALA A 313 3.02 -1.36 -12.85
CA ALA A 313 3.65 -1.50 -11.53
C ALA A 313 4.62 -0.34 -11.23
N THR A 314 5.38 0.15 -12.23
CA THR A 314 6.27 1.30 -12.07
C THR A 314 5.48 2.58 -11.79
N GLN A 315 4.37 2.81 -12.50
CA GLN A 315 3.50 3.96 -12.20
C GLN A 315 2.79 3.83 -10.85
N LYS A 316 2.40 2.61 -10.45
CA LYS A 316 1.88 2.34 -9.10
C LYS A 316 2.94 2.64 -8.03
N TYR A 317 4.20 2.24 -8.23
CA TYR A 317 5.32 2.57 -7.35
C TYR A 317 5.45 4.10 -7.16
N LEU A 318 5.41 4.86 -8.25
CA LEU A 318 5.44 6.33 -8.22
C LEU A 318 4.17 6.93 -7.59
N ALA A 319 3.01 6.32 -7.76
CA ALA A 319 1.75 6.82 -7.23
C ALA A 319 1.56 6.52 -5.74
N LEU A 320 2.26 5.53 -5.18
CA LEU A 320 2.14 5.10 -3.79
C LEU A 320 3.26 5.58 -2.87
N CYS A 321 4.16 6.44 -3.36
CA CYS A 321 5.22 7.06 -2.56
C CYS A 321 4.63 7.79 -1.34
N GLY A 322 5.00 7.40 -0.13
CA GLY A 322 4.47 7.98 1.11
C GLY A 322 3.01 7.61 1.41
N VAL A 323 2.33 6.87 0.53
CA VAL A 323 0.94 6.43 0.70
C VAL A 323 0.90 4.98 1.22
N ASN A 324 1.59 4.07 0.53
CA ASN A 324 1.65 2.65 0.89
C ASN A 324 2.96 2.02 0.37
N ASN A 325 4.08 2.40 0.99
CA ASN A 325 5.42 1.90 0.63
C ASN A 325 5.54 0.37 0.76
N PHE A 326 4.74 -0.24 1.63
CA PHE A 326 4.69 -1.70 1.78
C PHE A 326 4.20 -2.39 0.51
N GLU A 327 3.16 -1.84 -0.12
CA GLU A 327 2.64 -2.38 -1.38
C GLU A 327 3.66 -2.25 -2.51
N ALA A 328 4.38 -1.12 -2.57
CA ALA A 328 5.49 -0.95 -3.50
C ALA A 328 6.60 -2.01 -3.31
N TRP A 329 6.91 -2.37 -2.06
CA TRP A 329 7.86 -3.44 -1.76
C TRP A 329 7.33 -4.84 -2.12
N VAL A 330 6.02 -5.07 -1.99
CA VAL A 330 5.38 -6.31 -2.45
C VAL A 330 5.50 -6.46 -3.97
N ASP A 331 5.18 -5.41 -4.74
CA ASP A 331 5.31 -5.45 -6.21
C ASP A 331 6.76 -5.57 -6.67
N TYR A 332 7.70 -4.92 -5.97
CA TYR A 332 9.13 -5.10 -6.25
C TYR A 332 9.56 -6.56 -6.11
N ARG A 333 9.16 -7.24 -5.03
CA ARG A 333 9.50 -8.66 -4.83
C ARG A 333 8.90 -9.53 -5.91
N ARG A 334 7.59 -9.37 -6.14
CA ARG A 334 6.86 -10.17 -7.12
C ARG A 334 7.35 -9.96 -8.56
N LEU A 335 7.67 -8.74 -8.97
CA LEU A 335 7.93 -8.41 -10.38
C LEU A 335 9.37 -7.98 -10.68
N GLY A 336 10.19 -7.71 -9.67
CA GLY A 336 11.53 -7.16 -9.82
C GLY A 336 11.56 -5.70 -10.31
N VAL A 337 10.45 -4.96 -10.17
CA VAL A 337 10.33 -3.57 -10.66
C VAL A 337 10.10 -2.56 -9.53
N PRO A 338 10.73 -1.37 -9.54
CA PRO A 338 11.73 -0.92 -10.52
C PRO A 338 13.04 -1.74 -10.46
N THR A 339 13.69 -1.93 -11.62
CA THR A 339 14.93 -2.72 -11.72
C THR A 339 16.18 -1.97 -11.25
N THR A 340 16.07 -0.66 -11.01
CA THR A 340 17.18 0.25 -10.73
C THR A 340 17.23 0.73 -9.28
N LEU A 341 16.52 0.05 -8.36
CA LEU A 341 16.53 0.42 -6.94
C LEU A 341 17.96 0.44 -6.38
N PRO A 342 18.39 1.54 -5.73
CA PRO A 342 19.75 1.65 -5.23
C PRO A 342 19.93 0.84 -3.94
N LEU A 343 21.13 0.30 -3.76
CA LEU A 343 21.56 -0.26 -2.48
C LEU A 343 22.03 0.87 -1.55
N SER A 344 21.88 0.66 -0.24
CA SER A 344 22.38 1.58 0.79
C SER A 344 23.86 1.89 0.58
N MET A 345 24.26 3.16 0.65
CA MET A 345 25.65 3.62 0.58
C MET A 345 26.37 3.50 1.93
N ALA A 346 25.68 3.07 2.99
CA ALA A 346 26.25 3.04 4.33
C ALA A 346 27.47 2.10 4.39
N PRO A 347 28.58 2.54 5.01
CA PRO A 347 29.83 1.76 5.04
C PRO A 347 29.66 0.42 5.77
N ASN A 348 28.72 0.35 6.71
CA ASN A 348 28.41 -0.83 7.53
C ASN A 348 27.24 -1.68 6.97
N ARG A 349 26.83 -1.50 5.71
CA ARG A 349 25.75 -2.31 5.13
C ARG A 349 26.13 -3.81 5.15
N ALA A 350 25.27 -4.64 5.74
CA ALA A 350 25.57 -6.05 5.93
C ALA A 350 25.47 -6.90 4.64
N GLY A 351 24.75 -6.43 3.61
CA GLY A 351 24.61 -7.16 2.36
C GLY A 351 24.36 -6.26 1.15
N ARG A 352 24.42 -6.88 -0.04
CA ARG A 352 24.28 -6.21 -1.34
C ARG A 352 22.99 -6.60 -2.08
N VAL A 353 21.99 -7.08 -1.33
CA VAL A 353 20.67 -7.48 -1.84
C VAL A 353 19.60 -6.82 -0.98
N ILE A 354 18.55 -6.30 -1.61
CA ILE A 354 17.40 -5.73 -0.92
C ILE A 354 16.66 -6.87 -0.20
N PRO A 355 16.35 -6.76 1.10
CA PRO A 355 15.59 -7.80 1.79
C PRO A 355 14.24 -8.08 1.11
N ILE A 356 13.89 -9.36 1.03
CA ILE A 356 12.65 -9.88 0.44
C ILE A 356 11.63 -10.34 1.49
N ARG A 357 12.01 -10.30 2.77
CA ARG A 357 11.12 -10.48 3.92
C ARG A 357 11.74 -9.90 5.18
N LEU A 358 10.97 -9.86 6.27
CA LEU A 358 11.44 -9.53 7.60
C LEU A 358 11.81 -10.80 8.40
N GLN A 359 12.68 -10.63 9.40
CA GLN A 359 12.92 -11.65 10.42
C GLN A 359 11.80 -11.63 11.44
N TYR A 360 11.48 -12.79 12.02
CA TYR A 360 10.53 -12.84 13.12
C TYR A 360 10.99 -11.94 14.27
N PRO A 361 10.07 -11.21 14.93
CA PRO A 361 10.42 -10.36 16.06
C PRO A 361 11.11 -11.15 17.18
N GLN A 362 12.04 -10.51 17.89
CA GLN A 362 12.74 -11.14 19.02
C GLN A 362 11.78 -11.70 20.09
N ALA A 363 10.62 -11.06 20.26
CA ALA A 363 9.57 -11.51 21.17
C ALA A 363 9.09 -12.95 20.88
N GLU A 364 9.08 -13.39 19.63
CA GLU A 364 8.69 -14.76 19.27
C GLU A 364 9.71 -15.78 19.78
N PHE A 365 11.00 -15.46 19.72
CA PHE A 365 12.06 -16.31 20.27
C PHE A 365 12.08 -16.33 21.80
N THR A 366 11.53 -15.30 22.45
CA THR A 366 11.42 -15.20 23.90
C THR A 366 10.17 -15.92 24.42
N TYR A 367 9.01 -15.69 23.80
CA TYR A 367 7.72 -16.12 24.33
C TYR A 367 7.15 -17.35 23.63
N ASN A 368 7.43 -17.55 22.34
CA ASN A 368 6.91 -18.66 21.52
C ASN A 368 8.04 -19.50 20.90
N ASN A 369 9.13 -19.66 21.66
CA ASN A 369 10.41 -20.20 21.21
C ASN A 369 10.28 -21.54 20.46
N ALA A 370 9.50 -22.47 21.02
CA ALA A 370 9.33 -23.80 20.44
C ALA A 370 8.72 -23.76 19.03
N ASN A 371 7.74 -22.89 18.79
CA ASN A 371 7.08 -22.80 17.49
C ASN A 371 7.89 -21.99 16.48
N VAL A 372 8.46 -20.83 16.86
CA VAL A 372 9.24 -20.01 15.91
C VAL A 372 10.49 -20.74 15.40
N ASN A 373 11.11 -21.58 16.23
CA ASN A 373 12.28 -22.37 15.81
C ASN A 373 11.95 -23.45 14.77
N LEU A 374 10.69 -23.88 14.65
CA LEU A 374 10.26 -24.82 13.59
C LEU A 374 10.25 -24.19 12.20
N GLU A 375 10.24 -22.86 12.12
CA GLU A 375 10.33 -22.13 10.86
C GLU A 375 11.78 -22.04 10.32
N GLY A 376 12.74 -22.52 11.11
CA GLY A 376 14.15 -22.57 10.73
C GLY A 376 14.85 -21.20 10.74
N THR A 377 16.07 -21.18 10.22
CA THR A 377 16.85 -19.94 10.12
C THR A 377 16.36 -19.08 8.97
N ILE A 378 15.76 -17.93 9.29
CA ILE A 378 15.30 -16.97 8.29
C ILE A 378 16.42 -16.04 7.87
N ASN A 379 16.75 -16.06 6.58
CA ASN A 379 17.62 -15.07 5.94
C ASN A 379 16.76 -14.06 5.15
N PRO A 380 16.66 -12.80 5.60
CA PRO A 380 15.87 -11.76 4.93
C PRO A 380 16.17 -11.54 3.44
N GLN A 381 17.33 -11.94 2.95
CA GLN A 381 17.77 -11.72 1.56
C GLN A 381 17.57 -12.94 0.64
N SER A 382 17.20 -14.10 1.17
CA SER A 382 17.08 -15.33 0.37
C SER A 382 15.91 -16.24 0.76
N SER A 383 15.43 -16.17 2.00
CA SER A 383 14.21 -16.86 2.41
C SER A 383 13.01 -16.12 1.80
N ALA A 384 12.43 -16.63 0.72
CA ALA A 384 11.30 -15.99 0.04
C ALA A 384 9.98 -16.11 0.82
N ILE A 385 9.04 -15.22 0.52
CA ILE A 385 7.61 -15.45 0.81
C ILE A 385 7.07 -16.48 -0.20
N PHE A 386 6.03 -17.24 0.14
CA PHE A 386 5.53 -18.31 -0.74
C PHE A 386 5.18 -17.82 -2.15
N TRP A 387 4.68 -16.58 -2.30
CA TRP A 387 4.26 -15.99 -3.57
C TRP A 387 5.39 -15.28 -4.34
N ASP A 388 6.54 -15.07 -3.71
CA ASP A 388 7.72 -14.41 -4.29
C ASP A 388 8.50 -15.46 -5.09
N LYS A 389 8.39 -15.41 -6.43
CA LYS A 389 8.77 -16.49 -7.37
C LYS A 389 9.57 -16.01 -8.57
#